data_AF-A0A0F9FM35-F1
#
_entry.id   AF-A0A0F9FM35-F1
#
_cell.length_a   1.000
_cell.length_b   1.000
_cell.length_c   1.000
_cell.angle_alpha   90.00
_cell.angle_beta   90.00
_cell.angle_gamma   90.00
#
_symmetry.space_group_name_H-M   'P 1'
#
loop_
_entity.id
_entity.type
_entity.pdbx_description
1 polymer ?
#
loop_
_entity_poly.entity_id
_entity_poly.type
_entity_poly.pdbx_seq_one_letter_code
_entity_poly.pdbx_strand_id
1 'polypeptide(L)'
;MVSGTLQSELGVSPDIRRKKPVTPPLIAPSEPSEIGDTFSLIARIYPSFPGLKPDELSFRLDELRTFAESDPEGFLFDLNARATPEERDAVLRIMGVGEEDIVSIQGFGEQQRLTQLVTDVFPEIESLEDFNRLIGTDFDSFLNTIQRGEVTLEKRQLLETMGLEPDEIESVLGIQRIVVELDGIRQQVTRTPDNSLYDTNGNWVGFYNWADGTVFNPYKAEGLGEKARASFVTGIGDVLSVSSGVALRLGYDDVASKLSTTASRLQRNAVPTTSADFQVSDLLNPEFYATKIVRTIPFALSLAPLAIGGFYAGAGLAASFGLGTIWTAITGGLTSAVLTRPLESALEAGGSYNDAIARGKTEEEARAEFDEVFRNNLTLVGADAFEIAIALAPTPKWVPNALLKDGLVRIARIGSKVIIVGLSEGGEEVYQDMIQRRARGEDWKLDPVSKEVFALGMIMGMGMGLGGSVITNIVNTSKENMTPEQLSEFGKSVSGFQEEGLTTEQAELKALDVVAQTPEGAQVVGEAVETVKQEPKEVTPAEVTPTEEVKPIPPPPTKEAFEAILQAELIKEGFIAPPT
;
A
#
# COMPACT_ATOMS: atom_id res chain seq x y z
N MET A 1 -35.16 0.15 -21.65
CA MET A 1 -34.66 -1.13 -22.20
C MET A 1 -33.60 -1.77 -21.31
N VAL A 2 -32.70 -0.99 -20.70
CA VAL A 2 -31.59 -1.47 -19.84
C VAL A 2 -32.04 -2.34 -18.64
N SER A 3 -33.12 -1.96 -17.94
CA SER A 3 -33.64 -2.72 -16.78
C SER A 3 -34.02 -4.18 -17.08
N GLY A 4 -34.48 -4.49 -18.30
CA GLY A 4 -34.88 -5.86 -18.67
C GLY A 4 -33.70 -6.81 -18.89
N THR A 5 -32.59 -6.30 -19.43
CA THR A 5 -31.36 -7.08 -19.65
C THR A 5 -30.66 -7.37 -18.32
N LEU A 6 -30.53 -6.35 -17.47
CA LEU A 6 -29.92 -6.44 -16.13
C LEU A 6 -30.57 -7.52 -15.25
N GLN A 7 -31.90 -7.57 -15.20
CA GLN A 7 -32.61 -8.55 -14.37
C GLN A 7 -32.40 -10.00 -14.86
N SER A 8 -32.23 -10.20 -16.16
CA SER A 8 -32.03 -11.54 -16.73
C SER A 8 -30.61 -12.08 -16.51
N GLU A 9 -29.60 -11.22 -16.52
CA GLU A 9 -28.19 -11.62 -16.39
C GLU A 9 -27.73 -11.73 -14.93
N LEU A 10 -28.32 -10.95 -14.00
CA LEU A 10 -28.01 -11.02 -12.58
C LEU A 10 -28.66 -12.19 -11.83
N GLY A 11 -29.44 -13.04 -12.51
CA GLY A 11 -30.06 -14.23 -11.91
C GLY A 11 -31.09 -13.93 -10.80
N VAL A 12 -31.64 -12.71 -10.76
CA VAL A 12 -32.60 -12.29 -9.73
C VAL A 12 -33.94 -12.99 -9.99
N SER A 13 -34.41 -13.76 -8.99
CA SER A 13 -35.62 -14.56 -9.11
C SER A 13 -36.87 -13.68 -9.27
N PRO A 14 -37.78 -13.92 -10.24
CA PRO A 14 -38.94 -13.06 -10.49
C PRO A 14 -40.04 -13.09 -9.41
N ASP A 15 -39.89 -13.89 -8.34
CA ASP A 15 -41.00 -14.34 -7.51
C ASP A 15 -41.10 -13.67 -6.13
N ILE A 16 -40.71 -12.40 -6.02
CA ILE A 16 -41.10 -11.56 -4.87
C ILE A 16 -42.48 -10.97 -5.16
N ARG A 17 -43.52 -11.65 -4.68
CA ARG A 17 -44.91 -11.22 -4.73
C ARG A 17 -45.06 -9.76 -4.27
N ARG A 18 -45.38 -8.86 -5.20
CA ARG A 18 -45.86 -7.50 -4.95
C ARG A 18 -47.02 -7.54 -3.96
N LYS A 19 -46.79 -7.15 -2.70
CA LYS A 19 -47.89 -6.76 -1.81
C LYS A 19 -48.52 -5.51 -2.43
N LYS A 20 -49.84 -5.56 -2.67
CA LYS A 20 -50.59 -4.38 -3.13
C LYS A 20 -50.33 -3.23 -2.14
N PRO A 21 -49.90 -2.05 -2.61
CA PRO A 21 -49.77 -0.89 -1.74
C PRO A 21 -51.14 -0.58 -1.12
N VAL A 22 -51.16 -0.42 0.20
CA VAL A 22 -52.32 0.12 0.91
C VAL A 22 -52.38 1.59 0.53
N THR A 23 -53.36 1.98 -0.27
CA THR A 23 -53.61 3.38 -0.63
C THR A 23 -54.00 4.15 0.65
N PRO A 24 -53.21 5.12 1.12
CA PRO A 24 -53.65 6.03 2.17
C PRO A 24 -54.82 6.88 1.65
N PRO A 25 -55.73 7.35 2.51
CA PRO A 25 -56.80 8.23 2.09
C PRO A 25 -56.23 9.51 1.46
N LEU A 26 -56.74 9.89 0.30
CA LEU A 26 -56.42 11.17 -0.35
C LEU A 26 -56.78 12.31 0.61
N ILE A 27 -55.76 12.98 1.14
CA ILE A 27 -55.89 14.32 1.70
C ILE A 27 -55.93 15.26 0.49
N ALA A 28 -57.01 16.02 0.33
CA ALA A 28 -57.09 17.03 -0.71
C ALA A 28 -55.94 18.05 -0.52
N PRO A 29 -55.16 18.37 -1.56
CA PRO A 29 -54.12 19.38 -1.45
C PRO A 29 -54.78 20.71 -1.07
N SER A 30 -54.35 21.30 0.04
CA SER A 30 -54.71 22.67 0.40
C SER A 30 -54.15 23.60 -0.67
N GLU A 31 -54.99 24.45 -1.26
CA GLU A 31 -54.55 25.49 -2.19
C GLU A 31 -53.49 26.37 -1.52
N PRO A 32 -52.29 26.49 -2.11
CA PRO A 32 -51.24 27.34 -1.55
C PRO A 32 -51.66 28.81 -1.68
N SER A 33 -51.41 29.61 -0.63
CA SER A 33 -51.57 31.07 -0.72
C SER A 33 -50.52 31.62 -1.69
N GLU A 34 -50.93 31.86 -2.94
CA GLU A 34 -50.11 31.98 -4.16
C GLU A 34 -49.00 33.05 -4.21
N ILE A 35 -48.79 33.89 -3.18
CA ILE A 35 -47.81 34.99 -3.24
C ILE A 35 -46.76 34.91 -2.11
N GLY A 36 -47.10 34.33 -0.95
CA GLY A 36 -46.15 34.17 0.16
C GLY A 36 -45.11 33.07 -0.06
N ASP A 37 -45.45 32.07 -0.89
CA ASP A 37 -44.64 30.88 -1.14
C ASP A 37 -43.55 31.15 -2.19
N THR A 38 -43.91 31.78 -3.31
CA THR A 38 -42.99 32.13 -4.40
C THR A 38 -41.83 33.02 -3.95
N PHE A 39 -42.12 34.05 -3.16
CA PHE A 39 -41.09 34.96 -2.66
C PHE A 39 -40.09 34.24 -1.75
N SER A 40 -40.62 33.42 -0.82
CA SER A 40 -39.81 32.64 0.12
C SER A 40 -38.94 31.61 -0.61
N LEU A 41 -39.49 31.01 -1.66
CA LEU A 41 -38.79 30.06 -2.52
C LEU A 41 -37.59 30.71 -3.25
N ILE A 42 -37.82 31.82 -3.95
CA ILE A 42 -36.76 32.52 -4.71
C ILE A 42 -35.68 33.05 -3.77
N ALA A 43 -36.05 33.66 -2.64
CA ALA A 43 -35.09 34.18 -1.66
C ALA A 43 -34.24 33.07 -1.02
N ARG A 44 -34.78 31.85 -0.90
CA ARG A 44 -34.05 30.68 -0.38
C ARG A 44 -33.07 30.10 -1.40
N ILE A 45 -33.49 29.95 -2.66
CA ILE A 45 -32.64 29.42 -3.73
C ILE A 45 -31.51 30.41 -4.05
N TYR A 46 -31.81 31.71 -4.03
CA TYR A 46 -30.88 32.78 -4.36
C TYR A 46 -30.61 33.72 -3.15
N PRO A 47 -29.87 33.24 -2.13
CA PRO A 47 -29.60 34.01 -0.91
C PRO A 47 -28.66 35.21 -1.16
N SER A 48 -27.96 35.23 -2.29
CA SER A 48 -27.18 36.37 -2.79
C SER A 48 -28.04 37.58 -3.16
N PHE A 49 -29.36 37.48 -3.01
CA PHE A 49 -30.26 38.62 -2.92
C PHE A 49 -30.57 38.99 -1.44
N PRO A 50 -29.59 39.44 -0.63
CA PRO A 50 -29.83 39.73 0.77
C PRO A 50 -30.82 40.89 0.91
N GLY A 51 -31.91 40.64 1.64
CA GLY A 51 -32.90 41.65 1.95
C GLY A 51 -33.86 41.98 0.81
N LEU A 52 -34.10 41.04 -0.13
CA LEU A 52 -35.22 41.14 -1.08
C LEU A 52 -36.44 41.65 -0.33
N LYS A 53 -37.03 42.76 -0.74
CA LYS A 53 -38.34 43.18 -0.24
C LYS A 53 -39.42 42.66 -1.20
N PRO A 54 -40.65 42.42 -0.74
CA PRO A 54 -41.72 41.95 -1.61
C PRO A 54 -41.94 42.81 -2.86
N ASP A 55 -41.68 44.12 -2.78
CA ASP A 55 -41.77 45.08 -3.89
C ASP A 55 -40.60 45.00 -4.89
N GLU A 56 -39.51 44.33 -4.55
CA GLU A 56 -38.33 44.12 -5.42
C GLU A 56 -38.37 42.78 -6.17
N LEU A 57 -39.33 41.89 -5.84
CA LEU A 57 -39.43 40.55 -6.42
C LEU A 57 -39.57 40.58 -7.95
N SER A 58 -40.37 41.49 -8.50
CA SER A 58 -40.56 41.61 -9.95
C SER A 58 -39.27 41.95 -10.69
N PHE A 59 -38.49 42.89 -10.15
CA PHE A 59 -37.19 43.28 -10.72
C PHE A 59 -36.20 42.10 -10.71
N ARG A 60 -36.20 41.32 -9.64
CA ARG A 60 -35.30 40.16 -9.47
C ARG A 60 -35.71 38.97 -10.32
N LEU A 61 -37.00 38.77 -10.52
CA LEU A 61 -37.52 37.80 -11.50
C LEU A 61 -37.13 38.22 -12.93
N ASP A 62 -37.12 39.52 -13.24
CA ASP A 62 -36.64 40.00 -14.55
C ASP A 62 -35.12 39.81 -14.71
N GLU A 63 -34.32 39.95 -13.64
CA GLU A 63 -32.89 39.60 -13.68
C GLU A 63 -32.68 38.11 -13.94
N LEU A 64 -33.43 37.22 -13.25
CA LEU A 64 -33.38 35.77 -13.49
C LEU A 64 -33.85 35.41 -14.90
N ARG A 65 -34.89 36.07 -15.41
CA ARG A 65 -35.35 35.90 -16.79
C ARG A 65 -34.27 36.35 -17.78
N THR A 66 -33.65 37.51 -17.54
CA THR A 66 -32.55 38.01 -18.37
C THR A 66 -31.37 37.03 -18.36
N PHE A 67 -31.03 36.46 -17.20
CA PHE A 67 -30.00 35.42 -17.10
C PHE A 67 -30.40 34.19 -17.92
N ALA A 68 -31.60 33.65 -17.72
CA ALA A 68 -32.13 32.51 -18.47
C ALA A 68 -32.22 32.75 -19.99
N GLU A 69 -32.49 33.98 -20.43
CA GLU A 69 -32.52 34.34 -21.86
C GLU A 69 -31.10 34.47 -22.45
N SER A 70 -30.16 35.02 -21.68
CA SER A 70 -28.78 35.25 -22.12
C SER A 70 -27.91 34.00 -22.09
N ASP A 71 -28.15 33.12 -21.12
CA ASP A 71 -27.42 31.88 -20.89
C ASP A 71 -28.37 30.82 -20.29
N PRO A 72 -29.22 30.18 -21.13
CA PRO A 72 -30.18 29.19 -20.67
C PRO A 72 -29.53 27.99 -19.97
N GLU A 73 -28.35 27.56 -20.46
CA GLU A 73 -27.63 26.40 -19.91
C GLU A 73 -27.03 26.73 -18.53
N GLY A 74 -26.35 27.88 -18.40
CA GLY A 74 -25.81 28.34 -17.14
C GLY A 74 -26.89 28.60 -16.09
N PHE A 75 -28.04 29.15 -16.50
CA PHE A 75 -29.20 29.32 -15.61
C PHE A 75 -29.72 27.98 -15.09
N LEU A 76 -29.92 26.99 -15.97
CA LEU A 76 -30.42 25.67 -15.56
C LEU A 76 -29.43 24.92 -14.69
N PHE A 77 -28.13 25.04 -14.98
CA PHE A 77 -27.06 24.49 -14.15
C PHE A 77 -27.09 25.09 -12.74
N ASP A 78 -27.12 26.42 -12.64
CA ASP A 78 -27.17 27.12 -11.35
C ASP A 78 -28.46 26.80 -10.56
N LEU A 79 -29.61 26.69 -11.25
CA LEU A 79 -30.87 26.31 -10.62
C LEU A 79 -30.85 24.85 -10.12
N ASN A 80 -30.31 23.92 -10.90
CA ASN A 80 -30.17 22.51 -10.50
C ASN A 80 -29.21 22.34 -9.30
N ALA A 81 -28.20 23.20 -9.17
CA ALA A 81 -27.25 23.16 -8.06
C ALA A 81 -27.85 23.67 -6.74
N ARG A 82 -28.91 24.49 -6.80
CA ARG A 82 -29.47 25.22 -5.63
C ARG A 82 -30.85 24.76 -5.18
N ALA A 83 -31.63 24.12 -6.06
CA ALA A 83 -33.02 23.79 -5.82
C ALA A 83 -33.27 22.27 -5.87
N THR A 84 -34.23 21.78 -5.07
CA THR A 84 -34.78 20.42 -5.30
C THR A 84 -35.52 20.36 -6.64
N PRO A 85 -35.81 19.17 -7.19
CA PRO A 85 -36.58 19.05 -8.43
C PRO A 85 -37.92 19.79 -8.39
N GLU A 86 -38.66 19.71 -7.29
CA GLU A 86 -39.95 20.37 -7.11
C GLU A 86 -39.83 21.89 -7.06
N GLU A 87 -38.77 22.37 -6.40
CA GLU A 87 -38.46 23.79 -6.23
C GLU A 87 -38.01 24.41 -7.55
N ARG A 88 -37.16 23.70 -8.31
CA ARG A 88 -36.77 24.06 -9.67
C ARG A 88 -38.00 24.21 -10.56
N ASP A 89 -38.90 23.23 -10.55
CA ASP A 89 -40.10 23.26 -11.39
C ASP A 89 -41.00 24.43 -11.03
N ALA A 90 -41.15 24.72 -9.73
CA ALA A 90 -41.86 25.89 -9.26
C ALA A 90 -41.21 27.19 -9.79
N VAL A 91 -39.88 27.33 -9.73
CA VAL A 91 -39.16 28.48 -10.30
C VAL A 91 -39.37 28.60 -11.80
N LEU A 92 -39.27 27.50 -12.55
CA LEU A 92 -39.48 27.50 -14.01
C LEU A 92 -40.91 27.93 -14.36
N ARG A 93 -41.93 27.45 -13.62
CA ARG A 93 -43.33 27.89 -13.76
C ARG A 93 -43.48 29.38 -13.49
N ILE A 94 -42.85 29.88 -12.42
CA ILE A 94 -42.87 31.31 -12.06
C ILE A 94 -42.26 32.17 -13.19
N MET A 95 -41.22 31.68 -13.85
CA MET A 95 -40.61 32.38 -14.99
C MET A 95 -41.46 32.34 -16.27
N GLY A 96 -42.51 31.50 -16.31
CA GLY A 96 -43.41 31.36 -17.44
C GLY A 96 -43.03 30.23 -18.41
N VAL A 97 -42.17 29.30 -17.99
CA VAL A 97 -41.82 28.10 -18.76
C VAL A 97 -43.01 27.15 -18.75
N GLY A 98 -43.45 26.66 -19.92
CA GLY A 98 -44.58 25.74 -20.03
C GLY A 98 -44.25 24.35 -19.47
N GLU A 99 -45.26 23.61 -19.00
CA GLU A 99 -45.05 22.25 -18.44
C GLU A 99 -44.33 21.31 -19.41
N GLU A 100 -44.60 21.41 -20.72
CA GLU A 100 -43.92 20.60 -21.74
C GLU A 100 -42.42 20.91 -21.82
N ASP A 101 -42.05 22.20 -21.74
CA ASP A 101 -40.67 22.65 -21.75
C ASP A 101 -39.96 22.29 -20.43
N ILE A 102 -40.66 22.38 -19.30
CA ILE A 102 -40.14 21.93 -18.00
C ILE A 102 -39.76 20.45 -18.10
N VAL A 103 -40.68 19.58 -18.57
CA VAL A 103 -40.38 18.16 -18.74
C VAL A 103 -39.19 17.92 -19.68
N SER A 104 -39.07 18.70 -20.76
CA SER A 104 -37.92 18.59 -21.67
C SER A 104 -36.61 19.03 -21.01
N ILE A 105 -36.62 20.10 -20.23
CA ILE A 105 -35.48 20.63 -19.48
C ILE A 105 -35.03 19.63 -18.40
N GLN A 106 -35.98 18.98 -17.73
CA GLN A 106 -35.70 17.92 -16.76
C GLN A 106 -34.93 16.77 -17.41
N GLY A 107 -35.39 16.31 -18.58
CA GLY A 107 -34.72 15.27 -19.35
C GLY A 107 -33.29 15.63 -19.71
N PHE A 108 -33.03 16.89 -20.06
CA PHE A 108 -31.67 17.36 -20.37
C PHE A 108 -30.77 17.41 -19.13
N GLY A 109 -31.26 17.94 -18.00
CA GLY A 109 -30.50 17.98 -16.74
C GLY A 109 -30.21 16.59 -16.16
N GLU A 110 -31.13 15.64 -16.32
CA GLU A 110 -30.90 14.23 -15.98
C GLU A 110 -29.86 13.59 -16.88
N GLN A 111 -29.88 13.87 -18.18
CA GLN A 111 -28.85 13.40 -19.11
C GLN A 111 -27.46 13.94 -18.78
N GLN A 112 -27.35 15.23 -18.45
CA GLN A 112 -26.07 15.84 -18.04
C GLN A 112 -25.55 15.22 -16.75
N ARG A 113 -26.40 15.06 -15.73
CA ARG A 113 -26.02 14.40 -14.47
C ARG A 113 -25.60 12.95 -14.68
N LEU A 114 -26.34 12.20 -15.51
CA LEU A 114 -25.98 10.82 -15.84
C LEU A 114 -24.66 10.78 -16.62
N THR A 115 -24.44 11.70 -17.55
CA THR A 115 -23.17 11.80 -18.30
C THR A 115 -22.01 12.02 -17.33
N GLN A 116 -22.17 12.96 -16.39
CA GLN A 116 -21.15 13.24 -15.38
C GLN A 116 -20.87 12.02 -14.49
N LEU A 117 -21.92 11.36 -13.99
CA LEU A 117 -21.77 10.14 -13.19
C LEU A 117 -21.07 9.02 -13.98
N VAL A 118 -21.40 8.87 -15.25
CA VAL A 118 -20.73 7.92 -16.14
C VAL A 118 -19.26 8.25 -16.29
N THR A 119 -18.90 9.52 -16.57
CA THR A 119 -17.49 9.92 -16.72
C THR A 119 -16.70 9.80 -15.42
N ASP A 120 -17.32 10.04 -14.27
CA ASP A 120 -16.67 9.93 -12.96
C ASP A 120 -16.36 8.47 -12.61
N VAL A 121 -17.25 7.54 -12.98
CA VAL A 121 -17.08 6.10 -12.73
C VAL A 121 -16.26 5.41 -13.83
N PHE A 122 -16.37 5.88 -15.07
CA PHE A 122 -15.72 5.36 -16.27
C PHE A 122 -15.03 6.51 -17.03
N PRO A 123 -13.83 6.93 -16.60
CA PRO A 123 -13.13 8.07 -17.20
C PRO A 123 -12.82 7.91 -18.68
N GLU A 124 -12.78 6.68 -19.19
CA GLU A 124 -12.58 6.33 -20.59
C GLU A 124 -13.82 6.50 -21.47
N ILE A 125 -14.99 6.74 -20.87
CA ILE A 125 -16.27 6.87 -21.57
C ILE A 125 -16.61 8.36 -21.70
N GLU A 126 -16.54 8.88 -22.92
CA GLU A 126 -16.80 10.29 -23.20
C GLU A 126 -18.29 10.62 -23.39
N SER A 127 -19.15 9.60 -23.55
CA SER A 127 -20.55 9.80 -23.91
C SER A 127 -21.50 8.73 -23.37
N LEU A 128 -22.79 9.07 -23.23
CA LEU A 128 -23.84 8.10 -22.88
C LEU A 128 -24.02 7.04 -23.96
N GLU A 129 -23.70 7.32 -25.22
CA GLU A 129 -23.77 6.32 -26.30
C GLU A 129 -22.70 5.23 -26.08
N ASP A 130 -21.48 5.63 -25.75
CA ASP A 130 -20.39 4.71 -25.42
C ASP A 130 -20.71 3.89 -24.17
N PHE A 131 -21.32 4.52 -23.15
CA PHE A 131 -21.79 3.83 -21.95
C PHE A 131 -22.87 2.78 -22.25
N ASN A 132 -23.87 3.16 -23.05
CA ASN A 132 -24.93 2.24 -23.48
C ASN A 132 -24.35 1.08 -24.31
N ARG A 133 -23.32 1.34 -25.12
CA ARG A 133 -22.59 0.30 -25.84
C ARG A 133 -21.82 -0.61 -24.89
N LEU A 134 -21.13 -0.09 -23.88
CA LEU A 134 -20.45 -0.88 -22.86
C LEU A 134 -21.44 -1.85 -22.18
N ILE A 135 -22.55 -1.33 -21.65
CA ILE A 135 -23.58 -2.17 -21.00
C ILE A 135 -24.18 -3.18 -21.98
N GLY A 136 -24.44 -2.78 -23.23
CA GLY A 136 -25.12 -3.62 -24.21
C GLY A 136 -24.26 -4.68 -24.89
N THR A 137 -22.94 -4.47 -24.96
CA THR A 137 -22.03 -5.36 -25.72
C THR A 137 -20.95 -6.02 -24.87
N ASP A 138 -20.60 -5.44 -23.72
CA ASP A 138 -19.52 -5.91 -22.85
C ASP A 138 -19.89 -5.65 -21.37
N PHE A 139 -20.98 -6.29 -20.96
CA PHE A 139 -21.51 -6.17 -19.59
C PHE A 139 -20.52 -6.68 -18.53
N ASP A 140 -19.68 -7.66 -18.87
CA ASP A 140 -18.63 -8.16 -17.99
C ASP A 140 -17.59 -7.07 -17.67
N SER A 141 -17.17 -6.28 -18.67
CA SER A 141 -16.28 -5.13 -18.42
C SER A 141 -16.95 -4.07 -17.55
N PHE A 142 -18.24 -3.78 -17.78
CA PHE A 142 -19.02 -2.91 -16.89
C PHE A 142 -19.00 -3.41 -15.44
N LEU A 143 -19.36 -4.67 -15.20
CA LEU A 143 -19.37 -5.27 -13.87
C LEU A 143 -17.98 -5.26 -13.23
N ASN A 144 -16.95 -5.65 -13.98
CA ASN A 144 -15.58 -5.65 -13.50
C ASN A 144 -15.13 -4.25 -13.07
N THR A 145 -15.46 -3.20 -13.81
CA THR A 145 -15.11 -1.82 -13.44
C THR A 145 -15.91 -1.34 -12.22
N ILE A 146 -17.21 -1.63 -12.17
CA ILE A 146 -18.04 -1.29 -11.00
C ILE A 146 -17.55 -1.99 -9.74
N GLN A 147 -17.19 -3.27 -9.83
CA GLN A 147 -16.72 -4.09 -8.69
C GLN A 147 -15.26 -3.84 -8.32
N ARG A 148 -14.44 -3.37 -9.26
CA ARG A 148 -13.02 -3.10 -9.00
C ARG A 148 -12.85 -1.80 -8.23
N GLY A 149 -11.98 -1.84 -7.22
CA GLY A 149 -11.62 -0.67 -6.43
C GLY A 149 -12.62 -0.37 -5.31
N GLU A 150 -12.69 0.89 -4.89
CA GLU A 150 -13.60 1.33 -3.82
C GLU A 150 -15.04 1.42 -4.31
N VAL A 151 -15.97 1.17 -3.40
CA VAL A 151 -17.38 1.50 -3.58
C VAL A 151 -17.53 3.00 -3.28
N THR A 152 -17.67 3.79 -4.34
CA THR A 152 -17.84 5.24 -4.21
C THR A 152 -19.31 5.64 -4.22
N LEU A 153 -19.60 6.89 -3.85
CA LEU A 153 -20.96 7.43 -3.90
C LEU A 153 -21.47 7.49 -5.35
N GLU A 154 -20.59 7.83 -6.28
CA GLU A 154 -20.87 7.97 -7.71
C GLU A 154 -21.26 6.61 -8.32
N LYS A 155 -20.56 5.53 -7.97
CA LYS A 155 -20.93 4.16 -8.39
C LYS A 155 -22.33 3.79 -7.91
N ARG A 156 -22.64 4.09 -6.65
CA ARG A 156 -23.97 3.82 -6.08
C ARG A 156 -25.04 4.66 -6.78
N GLN A 157 -24.82 5.96 -6.95
CA GLN A 157 -25.74 6.87 -7.64
C GLN A 157 -25.96 6.49 -9.10
N LEU A 158 -24.92 6.03 -9.80
CA LEU A 158 -25.03 5.55 -11.17
C LEU A 158 -25.95 4.33 -11.24
N LEU A 159 -25.75 3.33 -10.36
CA LEU A 159 -26.60 2.14 -10.31
C LEU A 159 -28.04 2.47 -9.87
N GLU A 160 -28.24 3.41 -8.95
CA GLU A 160 -29.57 3.93 -8.60
C GLU A 160 -30.24 4.60 -9.81
N THR A 161 -29.51 5.40 -10.57
CA THR A 161 -30.01 6.05 -11.79
C THR A 161 -30.32 5.04 -12.89
N MET A 162 -29.63 3.90 -12.93
CA MET A 162 -29.95 2.76 -13.78
C MET A 162 -31.20 1.99 -13.33
N GLY A 163 -31.78 2.37 -12.17
CA GLY A 163 -33.01 1.81 -11.63
C GLY A 163 -32.83 0.54 -10.83
N LEU A 164 -31.61 0.29 -10.32
CA LEU A 164 -31.37 -0.84 -9.40
C LEU A 164 -31.84 -0.47 -7.99
N GLU A 165 -32.47 -1.44 -7.32
CA GLU A 165 -32.85 -1.31 -5.91
C GLU A 165 -31.63 -1.45 -4.98
N PRO A 166 -31.68 -0.95 -3.73
CA PRO A 166 -30.53 -0.99 -2.80
C PRO A 166 -29.88 -2.38 -2.63
N ASP A 167 -30.67 -3.45 -2.57
CA ASP A 167 -30.15 -4.82 -2.43
C ASP A 167 -29.47 -5.32 -3.73
N GLU A 168 -29.99 -4.91 -4.90
CA GLU A 168 -29.38 -5.21 -6.20
C GLU A 168 -28.06 -4.44 -6.37
N ILE A 169 -28.03 -3.19 -5.91
CA ILE A 169 -26.81 -2.37 -5.88
C ILE A 169 -25.74 -3.01 -5.00
N GLU A 170 -26.08 -3.45 -3.78
CA GLU A 170 -25.15 -4.17 -2.91
C GLU A 170 -24.59 -5.41 -3.62
N SER A 171 -25.45 -6.20 -4.27
CA SER A 171 -25.04 -7.39 -5.03
C SER A 171 -24.11 -7.05 -6.20
N VAL A 172 -24.44 -6.04 -7.00
CA VAL A 172 -23.62 -5.61 -8.15
C VAL A 172 -22.28 -5.06 -7.69
N LEU A 173 -22.24 -4.33 -6.58
CA LEU A 173 -21.01 -3.83 -5.96
C LEU A 173 -20.21 -4.92 -5.22
N GLY A 174 -20.64 -6.18 -5.26
CA GLY A 174 -20.00 -7.29 -4.55
C GLY A 174 -20.02 -7.14 -3.02
N ILE A 175 -20.92 -6.32 -2.50
CA ILE A 175 -21.17 -6.15 -1.07
C ILE A 175 -22.06 -7.31 -0.61
N GLN A 176 -21.61 -8.03 0.42
CA GLN A 176 -22.34 -9.18 0.96
C GLN A 176 -22.54 -9.03 2.44
N ARG A 177 -23.78 -9.21 2.92
CA ARG A 177 -24.06 -9.33 4.34
C ARG A 177 -23.83 -10.77 4.78
N ILE A 178 -22.80 -10.99 5.58
CA ILE A 178 -22.44 -12.32 6.09
C ILE A 178 -22.53 -12.34 7.61
N VAL A 179 -22.65 -13.53 8.20
CA VAL A 179 -22.58 -13.71 9.66
C VAL A 179 -21.24 -14.30 10.00
N VAL A 180 -20.45 -13.57 10.78
CA VAL A 180 -19.12 -13.99 11.24
C VAL A 180 -19.07 -14.00 12.77
N GLU A 181 -18.11 -14.71 13.33
CA GLU A 181 -17.85 -14.69 14.77
C GLU A 181 -16.82 -13.60 15.08
N LEU A 182 -17.23 -12.59 15.86
CA LEU A 182 -16.37 -11.53 16.38
C LEU A 182 -16.37 -11.65 17.91
N ASP A 183 -15.21 -11.91 18.51
CA ASP A 183 -15.04 -12.06 19.96
C ASP A 183 -15.96 -13.11 20.60
N GLY A 184 -16.17 -14.25 19.92
CA GLY A 184 -17.09 -15.29 20.39
C GLY A 184 -18.57 -14.96 20.19
N ILE A 185 -18.89 -13.83 19.56
CA ILE A 185 -20.27 -13.40 19.27
C ILE A 185 -20.51 -13.46 17.77
N ARG A 186 -21.54 -14.19 17.35
CA ARG A 186 -21.98 -14.19 15.95
C ARG A 186 -22.67 -12.88 15.62
N GLN A 187 -22.10 -12.11 14.71
CA GLN A 187 -22.60 -10.80 14.29
C GLN A 187 -22.77 -10.77 12.77
N GLN A 188 -23.80 -10.06 12.32
CA GLN A 188 -23.96 -9.74 10.90
C GLN A 188 -23.03 -8.59 10.55
N VAL A 189 -22.23 -8.77 9.51
CA VAL A 189 -21.28 -7.77 9.01
C VAL A 189 -21.47 -7.59 7.51
N THR A 190 -21.09 -6.42 7.04
CA THR A 190 -21.02 -6.07 5.63
C THR A 190 -19.62 -6.38 5.13
N ARG A 191 -19.50 -7.33 4.21
CA ARG A 191 -18.26 -7.66 3.50
C ARG A 191 -18.21 -6.91 2.17
N THR A 192 -17.15 -6.16 1.93
CA THR A 192 -16.86 -5.52 0.65
C THR A 192 -16.08 -6.44 -0.30
N PRO A 193 -15.95 -6.11 -1.61
CA PRO A 193 -15.16 -6.93 -2.56
C PRO A 193 -13.71 -7.17 -2.15
N ASP A 194 -13.10 -6.23 -1.44
CA ASP A 194 -11.74 -6.35 -0.88
C ASP A 194 -11.67 -7.18 0.41
N ASN A 195 -12.75 -7.89 0.75
CA ASN A 195 -12.93 -8.68 1.96
C ASN A 195 -12.88 -7.89 3.27
N SER A 196 -12.90 -6.56 3.24
CA SER A 196 -13.08 -5.77 4.47
C SER A 196 -14.45 -6.04 5.08
N LEU A 197 -14.49 -6.09 6.41
CA LEU A 197 -15.72 -6.29 7.18
C LEU A 197 -16.06 -5.04 7.95
N TYR A 198 -17.33 -4.65 7.87
CA TYR A 198 -17.91 -3.55 8.62
C TYR A 198 -19.08 -4.05 9.46
N ASP A 199 -19.19 -3.60 10.71
CA ASP A 199 -20.36 -3.90 11.55
C ASP A 199 -21.62 -3.19 11.04
N THR A 200 -22.75 -3.39 11.73
CA THR A 200 -24.03 -2.74 11.38
C THR A 200 -24.03 -1.22 11.52
N ASN A 201 -23.04 -0.65 12.22
CA ASN A 201 -22.88 0.79 12.36
C ASN A 201 -21.90 1.36 11.32
N GLY A 202 -21.35 0.51 10.44
CA GLY A 202 -20.34 0.90 9.45
C GLY A 202 -18.92 1.01 10.03
N ASN A 203 -18.67 0.53 11.25
CA ASN A 203 -17.31 0.49 11.80
C ASN A 203 -16.56 -0.70 11.20
N TRP A 204 -15.32 -0.50 10.80
CA TRP A 204 -14.47 -1.57 10.32
C TRP A 204 -14.11 -2.55 11.45
N VAL A 205 -14.27 -3.86 11.22
CA VAL A 205 -14.09 -4.91 12.25
C VAL A 205 -13.06 -5.98 11.89
N GLY A 206 -12.49 -5.95 10.67
CA GLY A 206 -11.45 -6.89 10.24
C GLY A 206 -11.51 -7.21 8.76
N PHE A 207 -10.77 -8.24 8.36
CA PHE A 207 -10.87 -8.85 7.04
C PHE A 207 -11.44 -10.25 7.12
N TYR A 208 -12.26 -10.61 6.15
CA TYR A 208 -12.75 -11.97 5.99
C TYR A 208 -11.68 -12.85 5.34
N ASN A 209 -11.28 -13.92 6.02
CA ASN A 209 -10.43 -14.95 5.44
C ASN A 209 -11.30 -16.01 4.76
N TRP A 210 -11.23 -16.08 3.43
CA TRP A 210 -12.01 -17.04 2.65
C TRP A 210 -11.57 -18.50 2.86
N ALA A 211 -10.31 -18.72 3.25
CA ALA A 211 -9.74 -20.07 3.36
C ALA A 211 -10.32 -20.85 4.55
N ASP A 212 -10.62 -20.16 5.65
CA ASP A 212 -11.09 -20.77 6.90
C ASP A 212 -12.36 -20.11 7.47
N GLY A 213 -12.88 -19.07 6.82
CA GLY A 213 -14.08 -18.35 7.26
C GLY A 213 -13.87 -17.47 8.49
N THR A 214 -12.63 -17.26 8.93
CA THR A 214 -12.30 -16.46 10.12
C THR A 214 -12.23 -14.97 9.82
N VAL A 215 -12.35 -14.15 10.87
CA VAL A 215 -12.11 -12.71 10.79
C VAL A 215 -10.72 -12.42 11.31
N PHE A 216 -9.88 -11.85 10.46
CA PHE A 216 -8.61 -11.30 10.88
C PHE A 216 -8.82 -9.86 11.36
N ASN A 217 -8.77 -9.65 12.68
CA ASN A 217 -8.74 -8.31 13.27
C ASN A 217 -7.34 -8.02 13.84
N PRO A 218 -6.54 -7.21 13.16
CA PRO A 218 -5.17 -6.91 13.56
C PRO A 218 -5.07 -6.09 14.85
N TYR A 219 -6.12 -5.33 15.22
CA TYR A 219 -6.16 -4.60 16.49
C TYR A 219 -6.41 -5.51 17.70
N LYS A 220 -6.83 -6.75 17.47
CA LYS A 220 -7.06 -7.77 18.49
C LYS A 220 -6.04 -8.89 18.43
N ALA A 221 -4.91 -8.66 17.75
CA ALA A 221 -3.83 -9.62 17.69
C ALA A 221 -3.20 -9.77 19.09
N GLU A 222 -3.59 -10.80 19.82
CA GLU A 222 -3.04 -11.10 21.15
C GLU A 222 -1.82 -12.01 21.05
N GLY A 223 -1.83 -12.95 20.08
CA GLY A 223 -0.74 -13.89 19.86
C GLY A 223 0.41 -13.32 19.01
N LEU A 224 1.64 -13.78 19.27
CA LEU A 224 2.83 -13.39 18.48
C LEU A 224 2.66 -13.64 16.97
N GLY A 225 2.02 -14.75 16.58
CA GLY A 225 1.78 -15.06 15.16
C GLY A 225 0.78 -14.12 14.49
N GLU A 226 -0.27 -13.71 15.21
CA GLU A 226 -1.25 -12.74 14.72
C GLU A 226 -0.62 -11.35 14.60
N LYS A 227 0.21 -10.96 15.58
CA LYS A 227 0.98 -9.71 15.56
C LYS A 227 1.96 -9.69 14.38
N ALA A 228 2.67 -10.79 14.14
CA ALA A 228 3.54 -10.95 12.97
C ALA A 228 2.78 -10.80 11.66
N ARG A 229 1.63 -11.47 11.52
CA ARG A 229 0.79 -11.34 10.32
C ARG A 229 0.30 -9.91 10.12
N ALA A 230 -0.18 -9.26 11.18
CA ALA A 230 -0.64 -7.87 11.14
C ALA A 230 0.50 -6.94 10.72
N SER A 231 1.66 -7.05 11.35
CA SER A 231 2.84 -6.25 11.03
C SER A 231 3.36 -6.47 9.62
N PHE A 232 3.32 -7.70 9.10
CA PHE A 232 3.66 -7.95 7.70
C PHE A 232 2.71 -7.23 6.74
N VAL A 233 1.40 -7.30 6.99
CA VAL A 233 0.38 -6.59 6.19
C VAL A 233 0.59 -5.07 6.29
N THR A 234 0.85 -4.55 7.48
CA THR A 234 1.19 -3.14 7.69
C THR A 234 2.45 -2.73 6.93
N GLY A 235 3.48 -3.57 6.91
CA GLY A 235 4.71 -3.33 6.15
C GLY A 235 4.48 -3.25 4.63
N ILE A 236 3.54 -4.02 4.08
CA ILE A 236 3.10 -3.84 2.68
C ILE A 236 2.51 -2.44 2.51
N GLY A 237 1.68 -2.00 3.46
CA GLY A 237 1.15 -0.64 3.49
C GLY A 237 2.25 0.43 3.51
N ASP A 238 3.31 0.23 4.28
CA ASP A 238 4.45 1.16 4.32
C ASP A 238 5.14 1.28 2.95
N VAL A 239 5.40 0.16 2.27
CA VAL A 239 5.98 0.16 0.91
C VAL A 239 5.10 0.92 -0.07
N LEU A 240 3.77 0.69 -0.04
CA LEU A 240 2.83 1.39 -0.91
C LEU A 240 2.76 2.89 -0.61
N SER A 241 2.78 3.25 0.68
CA SER A 241 2.81 4.66 1.11
C SER A 241 4.05 5.34 0.57
N VAL A 242 5.23 4.78 0.82
CA VAL A 242 6.49 5.32 0.31
C VAL A 242 6.48 5.45 -1.22
N SER A 243 5.98 4.43 -1.93
CA SER A 243 5.84 4.45 -3.39
C SER A 243 4.89 5.54 -3.87
N SER A 244 3.86 5.92 -3.09
CA SER A 244 2.97 7.03 -3.45
C SER A 244 3.70 8.36 -3.47
N GLY A 245 4.65 8.58 -2.55
CA GLY A 245 5.47 9.79 -2.53
C GLY A 245 6.36 9.91 -3.77
N VAL A 246 6.92 8.79 -4.22
CA VAL A 246 7.64 8.71 -5.50
C VAL A 246 6.72 9.04 -6.68
N ALA A 247 5.52 8.45 -6.71
CA ALA A 247 4.55 8.70 -7.78
C ALA A 247 4.11 10.17 -7.85
N LEU A 248 3.82 10.81 -6.71
CA LEU A 248 3.50 12.25 -6.64
C LEU A 248 4.66 13.09 -7.18
N ARG A 249 5.89 12.79 -6.75
CA ARG A 249 7.09 13.50 -7.22
C ARG A 249 7.26 13.42 -8.73
N LEU A 250 6.86 12.33 -9.36
CA LEU A 250 6.93 12.11 -10.80
C LEU A 250 5.70 12.65 -11.57
N GLY A 251 4.70 13.19 -10.88
CA GLY A 251 3.48 13.73 -11.51
C GLY A 251 2.46 12.66 -11.88
N TYR A 252 2.45 11.53 -11.17
CA TYR A 252 1.47 10.46 -11.33
C TYR A 252 0.43 10.49 -10.21
N ASP A 253 -0.36 11.56 -10.14
CA ASP A 253 -1.29 11.83 -9.03
C ASP A 253 -2.34 10.71 -8.83
N ASP A 254 -2.91 10.19 -9.92
CA ASP A 254 -3.89 9.10 -9.85
C ASP A 254 -3.30 7.81 -9.27
N VAL A 255 -2.05 7.50 -9.65
CA VAL A 255 -1.34 6.31 -9.15
C VAL A 255 -1.01 6.51 -7.67
N ALA A 256 -0.53 7.69 -7.31
CA ALA A 256 -0.23 8.03 -5.93
C ALA A 256 -1.46 7.96 -5.02
N SER A 257 -2.59 8.51 -5.46
CA SER A 257 -3.85 8.47 -4.71
C SER A 257 -4.31 7.04 -4.44
N LYS A 258 -4.25 6.16 -5.46
CA LYS A 258 -4.56 4.73 -5.32
C LYS A 258 -3.60 4.02 -4.37
N LEU A 259 -2.30 4.29 -4.48
CA LEU A 259 -1.26 3.76 -3.61
C LEU A 259 -1.47 4.18 -2.15
N SER A 260 -1.63 5.48 -1.90
CA SER A 260 -1.82 6.05 -0.56
C SER A 260 -3.12 5.59 0.11
N THR A 261 -4.21 5.50 -0.66
CA THR A 261 -5.49 4.98 -0.16
C THR A 261 -5.33 3.52 0.27
N THR A 262 -4.71 2.69 -0.56
CA THR A 262 -4.48 1.27 -0.24
C THR A 262 -3.51 1.12 0.93
N ALA A 263 -2.43 1.89 0.94
CA ALA A 263 -1.46 1.96 2.02
C ALA A 263 -2.14 2.27 3.36
N SER A 264 -2.96 3.32 3.41
CA SER A 264 -3.71 3.71 4.60
C SER A 264 -4.60 2.57 5.12
N ARG A 265 -5.26 1.83 4.22
CA ARG A 265 -6.07 0.65 4.62
C ARG A 265 -5.23 -0.44 5.26
N LEU A 266 -4.06 -0.74 4.70
CA LEU A 266 -3.15 -1.75 5.22
C LEU A 266 -2.46 -1.29 6.51
N GLN A 267 -2.12 -0.01 6.62
CA GLN A 267 -1.46 0.59 7.78
C GLN A 267 -2.39 0.79 8.97
N ARG A 268 -3.71 0.94 8.75
CA ARG A 268 -4.70 0.87 9.85
C ARG A 268 -4.51 -0.41 10.66
N ASN A 269 -4.05 -1.49 10.06
CA ASN A 269 -3.81 -2.75 10.75
C ASN A 269 -2.54 -2.79 11.62
N ALA A 270 -1.87 -1.65 11.83
CA ALA A 270 -0.67 -1.61 12.64
C ALA A 270 -0.95 -2.11 14.06
N VAL A 271 -0.18 -3.13 14.47
CA VAL A 271 -0.16 -3.56 15.87
C VAL A 271 0.32 -2.38 16.72
N PRO A 272 -0.41 -1.99 17.79
CA PRO A 272 0.04 -0.95 18.69
C PRO A 272 1.45 -1.26 19.20
N THR A 273 2.33 -0.26 19.21
CA THR A 273 3.68 -0.46 19.75
C THR A 273 3.60 -0.65 21.26
N THR A 274 4.25 -1.69 21.79
CA THR A 274 4.25 -2.02 23.21
C THR A 274 5.13 -1.10 24.06
N SER A 275 6.11 -0.44 23.44
CA SER A 275 6.90 0.62 24.03
C SER A 275 6.74 1.91 23.23
N ALA A 276 6.69 3.05 23.94
CA ALA A 276 6.69 4.37 23.32
C ALA A 276 8.09 4.75 22.79
N ASP A 277 9.14 4.30 23.50
CA ASP A 277 10.54 4.52 23.16
C ASP A 277 11.29 3.18 23.17
N PHE A 278 12.16 2.97 22.17
CA PHE A 278 13.01 1.78 22.10
C PHE A 278 14.02 1.74 23.25
N GLN A 279 14.13 0.56 23.86
CA GLN A 279 15.18 0.23 24.81
C GLN A 279 15.94 -0.99 24.32
N VAL A 280 17.24 -1.08 24.63
CA VAL A 280 18.06 -2.25 24.25
C VAL A 280 17.47 -3.57 24.79
N SER A 281 16.73 -3.53 25.90
CA SER A 281 15.98 -4.68 26.43
C SER A 281 14.88 -5.19 25.51
N ASP A 282 14.37 -4.36 24.58
CA ASP A 282 13.36 -4.76 23.60
C ASP A 282 13.90 -5.82 22.62
N LEU A 283 15.23 -5.91 22.45
CA LEU A 283 15.88 -6.99 21.71
C LEU A 283 15.69 -8.38 22.35
N LEU A 284 15.29 -8.45 23.62
CA LEU A 284 14.95 -9.69 24.29
C LEU A 284 13.43 -9.96 24.28
N ASN A 285 12.63 -9.01 23.79
CA ASN A 285 11.18 -9.13 23.72
C ASN A 285 10.78 -9.80 22.39
N PRO A 286 10.19 -11.01 22.41
CA PRO A 286 9.75 -11.67 21.16
C PRO A 286 8.71 -10.85 20.38
N GLU A 287 7.97 -9.97 21.07
CA GLU A 287 7.03 -9.07 20.43
C GLU A 287 7.72 -8.04 19.53
N PHE A 288 8.90 -7.54 19.91
CA PHE A 288 9.68 -6.62 19.07
C PHE A 288 9.94 -7.22 17.67
N TYR A 289 10.31 -8.50 17.61
CA TYR A 289 10.53 -9.20 16.35
C TYR A 289 9.22 -9.36 15.57
N ALA A 290 8.16 -9.81 16.24
CA ALA A 290 6.87 -9.99 15.61
C ALA A 290 6.29 -8.66 15.08
N THR A 291 6.52 -7.53 15.74
CA THR A 291 5.88 -6.28 15.36
C THR A 291 6.75 -5.36 14.51
N LYS A 292 8.05 -5.27 14.81
CA LYS A 292 8.98 -4.32 14.15
C LYS A 292 9.76 -5.00 13.04
N ILE A 293 10.46 -6.10 13.33
CA ILE A 293 11.26 -6.81 12.31
C ILE A 293 10.36 -7.38 11.20
N VAL A 294 9.25 -8.02 11.54
CA VAL A 294 8.35 -8.57 10.50
C VAL A 294 7.74 -7.46 9.63
N ARG A 295 7.56 -6.24 10.16
CA ARG A 295 7.06 -5.08 9.41
C ARG A 295 8.08 -4.54 8.40
N THR A 296 9.39 -4.72 8.63
CA THR A 296 10.43 -4.31 7.66
C THR A 296 10.63 -5.32 6.52
N ILE A 297 10.20 -6.58 6.70
CA ILE A 297 10.35 -7.64 5.69
C ILE A 297 9.74 -7.25 4.33
N PRO A 298 8.49 -6.76 4.22
CA PRO A 298 7.94 -6.32 2.94
C PRO A 298 8.79 -5.30 2.20
N PHE A 299 9.42 -4.36 2.92
CA PHE A 299 10.31 -3.36 2.32
C PHE A 299 11.57 -4.03 1.76
N ALA A 300 12.23 -4.89 2.53
CA ALA A 300 13.36 -5.68 2.05
C ALA A 300 12.99 -6.56 0.84
N LEU A 301 11.82 -7.20 0.89
CA LEU A 301 11.29 -7.99 -0.23
C LEU A 301 10.92 -7.13 -1.43
N SER A 302 10.60 -5.85 -1.26
CA SER A 302 10.31 -4.95 -2.37
C SER A 302 11.56 -4.57 -3.18
N LEU A 303 12.72 -4.62 -2.52
CA LEU A 303 14.04 -4.40 -3.14
C LEU A 303 14.59 -5.68 -3.79
N ALA A 304 14.15 -6.86 -3.32
CA ALA A 304 14.63 -8.16 -3.81
C ALA A 304 14.39 -8.45 -5.30
N PRO A 305 13.26 -8.06 -5.96
CA PRO A 305 13.03 -8.30 -7.39
C PRO A 305 14.09 -7.71 -8.31
N LEU A 306 14.72 -6.60 -7.93
CA LEU A 306 15.83 -6.02 -8.69
C LEU A 306 17.16 -6.74 -8.43
N ALA A 307 17.34 -7.32 -7.24
CA ALA A 307 18.51 -8.11 -6.90
C ALA A 307 18.47 -9.55 -7.45
N ILE A 308 17.28 -10.13 -7.64
CA ILE A 308 17.09 -11.56 -7.95
C ILE A 308 16.38 -11.79 -9.32
N GLY A 309 15.88 -10.75 -9.99
CA GLY A 309 15.32 -10.92 -11.34
C GLY A 309 13.94 -11.57 -11.37
N GLY A 310 13.05 -11.17 -10.45
CA GLY A 310 11.62 -11.52 -10.49
C GLY A 310 11.18 -12.51 -9.42
N PHE A 311 10.65 -12.00 -8.31
CA PHE A 311 10.09 -12.86 -7.26
C PHE A 311 8.55 -12.93 -7.35
N TYR A 312 8.02 -14.11 -7.66
CA TYR A 312 6.57 -14.37 -7.84
C TYR A 312 5.80 -14.63 -6.54
N ALA A 313 6.46 -14.94 -5.41
CA ALA A 313 5.72 -15.26 -4.18
C ALA A 313 5.03 -14.03 -3.56
N GLY A 314 5.57 -12.82 -3.79
CA GLY A 314 4.90 -11.56 -3.44
C GLY A 314 3.72 -11.25 -4.35
N ALA A 315 3.75 -11.68 -5.62
CA ALA A 315 2.70 -11.42 -6.59
C ALA A 315 1.37 -12.12 -6.24
N GLY A 316 1.41 -13.29 -5.60
CA GLY A 316 0.20 -13.98 -5.14
C GLY A 316 -0.52 -13.27 -3.98
N LEU A 317 0.23 -12.70 -3.04
CA LEU A 317 -0.31 -11.85 -1.97
C LEU A 317 -0.72 -10.48 -2.52
N ALA A 318 0.09 -9.86 -3.38
CA ALA A 318 -0.26 -8.59 -4.01
C ALA A 318 -1.54 -8.71 -4.87
N ALA A 319 -1.70 -9.80 -5.63
CA ALA A 319 -2.89 -10.06 -6.43
C ALA A 319 -4.15 -10.25 -5.57
N SER A 320 -4.05 -10.92 -4.42
CA SER A 320 -5.20 -11.10 -3.51
C SER A 320 -5.65 -9.81 -2.81
N PHE A 321 -4.79 -8.78 -2.78
CA PHE A 321 -5.13 -7.41 -2.38
C PHE A 321 -5.44 -6.47 -3.56
N GLY A 322 -5.55 -6.97 -4.79
CA GLY A 322 -5.83 -6.14 -5.99
C GLY A 322 -4.66 -5.27 -6.45
N LEU A 323 -3.46 -5.48 -5.90
CA LEU A 323 -2.24 -4.71 -6.17
C LEU A 323 -1.51 -5.16 -7.43
N GLY A 324 -1.98 -6.19 -8.15
CA GLY A 324 -1.29 -6.76 -9.32
C GLY A 324 -0.90 -5.70 -10.36
N THR A 325 -1.84 -4.83 -10.77
CA THR A 325 -1.57 -3.77 -11.76
C THR A 325 -0.63 -2.68 -11.25
N ILE A 326 -0.73 -2.34 -9.96
CA ILE A 326 0.09 -1.32 -9.30
C ILE A 326 1.54 -1.83 -9.14
N TRP A 327 1.69 -3.10 -8.72
CA TRP A 327 2.98 -3.77 -8.64
C TRP A 327 3.61 -3.94 -10.02
N THR A 328 2.84 -4.28 -11.05
CA THR A 328 3.29 -4.31 -12.45
C THR A 328 3.68 -2.92 -12.97
N ALA A 329 3.04 -1.83 -12.53
CA ALA A 329 3.43 -0.46 -12.90
C ALA A 329 4.76 -0.04 -12.22
N ILE A 330 4.91 -0.34 -10.93
CA ILE A 330 6.16 -0.08 -10.17
C ILE A 330 7.30 -0.89 -10.79
N THR A 331 7.11 -2.19 -10.98
CA THR A 331 8.12 -3.07 -11.59
C THR A 331 8.38 -2.78 -13.06
N GLY A 332 7.33 -2.52 -13.85
CA GLY A 332 7.41 -2.24 -15.28
C GLY A 332 8.08 -0.90 -15.63
N GLY A 333 8.06 0.08 -14.73
CA GLY A 333 8.80 1.34 -14.87
C GLY A 333 10.29 1.24 -14.48
N LEU A 334 10.71 0.15 -13.82
CA LEU A 334 12.02 -0.01 -13.16
C LEU A 334 12.90 -1.13 -13.75
N THR A 335 12.51 -1.75 -14.87
CA THR A 335 13.09 -3.00 -15.40
C THR A 335 14.44 -2.90 -16.14
N SER A 336 15.18 -1.79 -16.09
CA SER A 336 16.51 -1.70 -16.73
C SER A 336 17.67 -1.56 -15.72
N ALA A 337 18.32 -2.70 -15.45
CA ALA A 337 19.70 -2.94 -14.98
C ALA A 337 20.33 -2.04 -13.88
N VAL A 338 20.74 -2.66 -12.77
CA VAL A 338 21.67 -2.16 -11.71
C VAL A 338 21.23 -0.83 -11.05
N LEU A 339 20.04 -0.81 -10.42
CA LEU A 339 19.48 0.39 -9.79
C LEU A 339 18.98 0.19 -8.34
N THR A 340 19.47 -0.78 -7.56
CA THR A 340 19.00 -0.96 -6.16
C THR A 340 19.16 0.32 -5.34
N ARG A 341 20.33 0.96 -5.39
CA ARG A 341 20.62 2.24 -4.71
C ARG A 341 19.76 3.42 -5.19
N PRO A 342 19.61 3.69 -6.51
CA PRO A 342 18.65 4.68 -6.99
C PRO A 342 17.21 4.39 -6.57
N LEU A 343 16.79 3.11 -6.48
CA LEU A 343 15.47 2.77 -5.99
C LEU A 343 15.35 2.99 -4.48
N GLU A 344 16.30 2.50 -3.67
CA GLU A 344 16.36 2.72 -2.22
C GLU A 344 16.33 4.22 -1.92
N SER A 345 17.19 5.01 -2.59
CA SER A 345 17.21 6.46 -2.50
C SER A 345 15.86 7.08 -2.87
N ALA A 346 15.19 6.59 -3.90
CA ALA A 346 13.87 7.07 -4.32
C ALA A 346 12.79 6.72 -3.28
N LEU A 347 12.82 5.51 -2.72
CA LEU A 347 11.87 5.08 -1.70
C LEU A 347 12.07 5.89 -0.41
N GLU A 348 13.29 6.03 0.11
CA GLU A 348 13.55 6.88 1.27
C GLU A 348 13.13 8.35 1.04
N ALA A 349 13.42 8.88 -0.15
CA ALA A 349 12.96 10.21 -0.54
C ALA A 349 11.43 10.30 -0.65
N GLY A 350 10.76 9.25 -1.14
CA GLY A 350 9.30 9.16 -1.22
C GLY A 350 8.64 9.18 0.16
N GLY A 351 9.23 8.51 1.14
CA GLY A 351 8.81 8.61 2.54
C GLY A 351 8.94 10.04 3.08
N SER A 352 10.06 10.71 2.79
CA SER A 352 10.31 12.10 3.20
C SER A 352 9.33 13.09 2.55
N TYR A 353 8.98 12.88 1.28
CA TYR A 353 7.95 13.66 0.59
C TYR A 353 6.59 13.56 1.28
N ASN A 354 6.13 12.34 1.57
CA ASN A 354 4.84 12.13 2.24
C ASN A 354 4.81 12.76 3.63
N ASP A 355 5.91 12.64 4.38
CA ASP A 355 6.07 13.27 5.69
C ASP A 355 6.03 14.81 5.59
N ALA A 356 6.67 15.41 4.59
CA ALA A 356 6.61 16.85 4.36
C ALA A 356 5.17 17.32 4.08
N ILE A 357 4.43 16.61 3.24
CA ILE A 357 3.01 16.89 2.97
C ILE A 357 2.19 16.73 4.26
N ALA A 358 2.42 15.67 5.04
CA ALA A 358 1.72 15.45 6.31
C ALA A 358 2.00 16.55 7.35
N ARG A 359 3.20 17.14 7.32
CA ARG A 359 3.56 18.33 8.12
C ARG A 359 2.96 19.64 7.60
N GLY A 360 2.19 19.60 6.53
CA GLY A 360 1.52 20.78 5.95
C GLY A 360 2.44 21.65 5.09
N LYS A 361 3.58 21.10 4.63
CA LYS A 361 4.44 21.79 3.67
C LYS A 361 3.77 21.88 2.30
N THR A 362 4.19 22.86 1.50
CA THR A 362 3.73 22.95 0.11
C THR A 362 4.32 21.82 -0.72
N GLU A 363 3.72 21.54 -1.87
CA GLU A 363 4.23 20.53 -2.79
C GLU A 363 5.67 20.83 -3.25
N GLU A 364 6.01 22.10 -3.47
CA GLU A 364 7.35 22.53 -3.85
C GLU A 364 8.37 22.25 -2.74
N GLU A 365 8.01 22.51 -1.48
CA GLU A 365 8.85 22.22 -0.33
C GLU A 365 9.04 20.70 -0.12
N ALA A 366 7.97 19.92 -0.30
CA ALA A 366 8.04 18.46 -0.24
C ALA A 366 8.92 17.87 -1.36
N ARG A 367 8.84 18.44 -2.58
CA ARG A 367 9.75 18.09 -3.70
C ARG A 367 11.20 18.43 -3.38
N ALA A 368 11.47 19.54 -2.70
CA ALA A 368 12.82 19.93 -2.29
C ALA A 368 13.40 18.95 -1.26
N GLU A 369 12.62 18.54 -0.25
CA GLU A 369 13.04 17.52 0.71
C GLU A 369 13.29 16.16 0.04
N PHE A 370 12.40 15.74 -0.87
CA PHE A 370 12.61 14.53 -1.68
C PHE A 370 13.94 14.60 -2.43
N ASP A 371 14.19 15.69 -3.17
CA ASP A 371 15.38 15.83 -4.00
C ASP A 371 16.67 15.87 -3.16
N GLU A 372 16.63 16.45 -1.95
CA GLU A 372 17.74 16.46 -1.01
C GLU A 372 18.06 15.05 -0.50
N VAL A 373 17.06 14.33 0.01
CA VAL A 373 17.23 12.94 0.51
C VAL A 373 17.70 12.03 -0.62
N PHE A 374 17.08 12.12 -1.79
CA PHE A 374 17.46 11.33 -2.96
C PHE A 374 18.92 11.55 -3.36
N ARG A 375 19.37 12.82 -3.46
CA ARG A 375 20.75 13.14 -3.85
C ARG A 375 21.75 12.70 -2.79
N ASN A 376 21.47 12.94 -1.52
CA ASN A 376 22.37 12.58 -0.44
C ASN A 376 22.51 11.06 -0.30
N ASN A 377 21.42 10.31 -0.45
CA ASN A 377 21.47 8.85 -0.49
C ASN A 377 22.21 8.33 -1.73
N LEU A 378 22.05 8.98 -2.89
CA LEU A 378 22.87 8.65 -4.06
C LEU A 378 24.38 8.92 -3.85
N THR A 379 24.78 9.87 -3.00
CA THR A 379 26.22 10.08 -2.71
C THR A 379 26.85 8.95 -1.89
N LEU A 380 26.03 8.16 -1.19
CA LEU A 380 26.50 6.96 -0.50
C LEU A 380 26.97 5.85 -1.46
N VAL A 381 26.80 5.99 -2.78
CA VAL A 381 27.33 5.08 -3.81
C VAL A 381 28.83 4.76 -3.62
N GLY A 382 29.61 5.68 -3.04
CA GLY A 382 31.01 5.41 -2.68
C GLY A 382 31.21 4.52 -1.44
N ALA A 383 30.27 4.52 -0.49
CA ALA A 383 30.29 3.73 0.75
C ALA A 383 29.90 2.27 0.51
N ASP A 384 28.92 1.96 -0.35
CA ASP A 384 28.61 0.57 -0.73
C ASP A 384 29.79 -0.16 -1.35
N ALA A 385 30.56 0.53 -2.20
CA ALA A 385 31.76 -0.04 -2.78
C ALA A 385 32.77 -0.43 -1.67
N PHE A 386 32.75 0.28 -0.53
CA PHE A 386 33.55 -0.02 0.64
C PHE A 386 32.95 -1.13 1.51
N GLU A 387 31.63 -1.20 1.68
CA GLU A 387 30.94 -2.30 2.40
C GLU A 387 31.07 -3.64 1.67
N ILE A 388 30.87 -3.63 0.35
CA ILE A 388 31.16 -4.77 -0.53
C ILE A 388 32.66 -5.10 -0.48
N ALA A 389 33.55 -4.10 -0.52
CA ALA A 389 34.98 -4.34 -0.39
C ALA A 389 35.38 -4.91 0.99
N ILE A 390 34.70 -4.55 2.08
CA ILE A 390 34.91 -5.10 3.43
C ILE A 390 34.33 -6.51 3.53
N ALA A 391 33.14 -6.77 2.97
CA ALA A 391 32.54 -8.10 2.88
C ALA A 391 33.44 -9.08 2.09
N LEU A 392 34.14 -8.56 1.07
CA LEU A 392 35.11 -9.27 0.22
C LEU A 392 36.56 -9.22 0.73
N ALA A 393 36.89 -8.35 1.68
CA ALA A 393 38.25 -8.22 2.19
C ALA A 393 38.68 -9.47 2.98
N PRO A 394 39.94 -9.91 2.85
CA PRO A 394 40.47 -10.97 3.71
C PRO A 394 40.42 -10.53 5.17
N THR A 395 40.02 -11.46 6.04
CA THR A 395 39.84 -11.22 7.48
C THR A 395 41.06 -10.50 8.06
N PRO A 396 40.88 -9.36 8.77
CA PRO A 396 42.00 -8.56 9.24
C PRO A 396 42.98 -9.34 10.13
N LYS A 397 44.28 -9.10 9.96
CA LYS A 397 45.36 -9.81 10.68
C LYS A 397 45.36 -9.63 12.21
N TRP A 398 44.56 -8.70 12.73
CA TRP A 398 44.38 -8.49 14.16
C TRP A 398 43.39 -9.49 14.80
N VAL A 399 42.66 -10.27 14.00
CA VAL A 399 41.89 -11.42 14.49
C VAL A 399 42.88 -12.49 14.97
N PRO A 400 42.88 -12.86 16.28
CA PRO A 400 43.90 -13.73 16.84
C PRO A 400 43.94 -15.10 16.15
N ASN A 401 45.13 -15.53 15.71
CA ASN A 401 45.36 -16.85 15.09
C ASN A 401 44.92 -18.06 15.94
N ALA A 402 44.69 -17.85 17.24
CA ALA A 402 44.15 -18.86 18.14
C ALA A 402 42.69 -19.23 17.81
N LEU A 403 41.88 -18.29 17.30
CA LEU A 403 40.50 -18.54 16.82
C LEU A 403 40.47 -19.24 15.44
N LEU A 404 41.62 -19.31 14.76
CA LEU A 404 41.77 -19.88 13.41
C LEU A 404 42.23 -21.36 13.40
N LYS A 405 42.45 -22.00 14.56
CA LYS A 405 43.02 -23.38 14.62
C LYS A 405 42.06 -24.50 15.03
N ASP A 406 40.95 -24.21 15.72
CA ASP A 406 40.13 -25.26 16.39
C ASP A 406 38.77 -25.57 15.74
N GLY A 407 38.62 -25.49 14.41
CA GLY A 407 37.33 -25.82 13.75
C GLY A 407 36.20 -24.80 13.96
N LEU A 408 36.29 -23.96 15.00
CA LEU A 408 35.53 -22.71 15.19
C LEU A 408 35.77 -21.66 14.08
N VAL A 409 36.70 -21.91 13.16
CA VAL A 409 37.12 -21.02 12.08
C VAL A 409 35.97 -20.66 11.12
N ARG A 410 35.08 -21.61 10.83
CA ARG A 410 33.91 -21.35 9.98
C ARG A 410 32.90 -20.49 10.71
N ILE A 411 32.58 -20.82 11.97
CA ILE A 411 31.62 -20.09 12.82
C ILE A 411 32.14 -18.69 13.18
N ALA A 412 33.43 -18.55 13.47
CA ALA A 412 34.05 -17.27 13.77
C ALA A 412 34.22 -16.38 12.53
N ARG A 413 34.50 -16.93 11.34
CA ARG A 413 34.52 -16.14 10.08
C ARG A 413 33.13 -15.72 9.64
N ILE A 414 32.16 -16.62 9.72
CA ILE A 414 30.75 -16.32 9.41
C ILE A 414 30.23 -15.32 10.44
N GLY A 415 30.44 -15.57 11.74
CA GLY A 415 30.06 -14.67 12.83
C GLY A 415 30.73 -13.29 12.76
N SER A 416 32.03 -13.21 12.47
CA SER A 416 32.72 -11.93 12.35
C SER A 416 32.24 -11.11 11.15
N LYS A 417 31.94 -11.76 10.02
CA LYS A 417 31.40 -11.09 8.83
C LYS A 417 29.96 -10.63 9.06
N VAL A 418 29.13 -11.47 9.68
CA VAL A 418 27.74 -11.14 10.04
C VAL A 418 27.68 -9.99 11.05
N ILE A 419 28.61 -9.92 12.02
CA ILE A 419 28.71 -8.81 12.96
C ILE A 419 29.17 -7.52 12.25
N ILE A 420 30.17 -7.59 11.37
CA ILE A 420 30.65 -6.41 10.64
C ILE A 420 29.56 -5.85 9.71
N VAL A 421 28.89 -6.72 8.94
CA VAL A 421 27.78 -6.33 8.05
C VAL A 421 26.59 -5.80 8.86
N GLY A 422 26.20 -6.44 9.96
CA GLY A 422 25.15 -5.90 10.83
C GLY A 422 25.51 -4.54 11.43
N LEU A 423 26.76 -4.33 11.84
CA LEU A 423 27.19 -3.03 12.38
C LEU A 423 27.28 -1.95 11.30
N SER A 424 27.64 -2.30 10.06
CA SER A 424 27.71 -1.36 8.94
C SER A 424 26.29 -0.96 8.48
N GLU A 425 25.40 -1.92 8.27
CA GLU A 425 23.98 -1.71 7.91
C GLU A 425 23.22 -0.92 8.98
N GLY A 426 23.45 -1.21 10.28
CA GLY A 426 22.91 -0.39 11.36
C GLY A 426 23.46 1.04 11.36
N GLY A 427 24.72 1.23 10.97
CA GLY A 427 25.35 2.54 10.84
C GLY A 427 24.84 3.34 9.63
N GLU A 428 24.62 2.68 8.49
CA GLU A 428 24.05 3.29 7.29
C GLU A 428 22.63 3.79 7.55
N GLU A 429 21.79 3.01 8.22
CA GLU A 429 20.43 3.39 8.62
C GLU A 429 20.42 4.61 9.57
N VAL A 430 21.38 4.71 10.51
CA VAL A 430 21.56 5.92 11.36
C VAL A 430 21.97 7.14 10.54
N TYR A 431 22.83 6.95 9.54
CA TYR A 431 23.25 8.02 8.66
C TYR A 431 22.11 8.49 7.75
N GLN A 432 21.27 7.58 7.24
CA GLN A 432 20.05 7.90 6.51
C GLN A 432 19.05 8.68 7.40
N ASP A 433 18.84 8.29 8.67
CA ASP A 433 18.06 9.07 9.64
C ASP A 433 18.61 10.49 9.82
N MET A 434 19.94 10.64 9.91
CA MET A 434 20.59 11.96 9.97
C MET A 434 20.32 12.80 8.71
N ILE A 435 20.38 12.22 7.51
CA ILE A 435 20.06 12.92 6.26
C ILE A 435 18.62 13.40 6.28
N GLN A 436 17.67 12.53 6.64
CA GLN A 436 16.25 12.87 6.67
C GLN A 436 15.96 13.99 7.66
N ARG A 437 16.50 13.92 8.89
CA ARG A 437 16.35 14.99 9.89
C ARG A 437 16.98 16.31 9.42
N ARG A 438 18.14 16.24 8.78
CA ARG A 438 18.79 17.42 8.22
C ARG A 438 17.94 18.07 7.11
N ALA A 439 17.34 17.28 6.22
CA ALA A 439 16.43 17.77 5.19
C ALA A 439 15.18 18.44 5.79
N ARG A 440 14.73 17.98 6.97
CA ARG A 440 13.66 18.62 7.76
C ARG A 440 14.10 19.88 8.50
N GLY A 441 15.41 20.15 8.58
CA GLY A 441 15.99 21.24 9.38
C GLY A 441 16.06 20.93 10.89
N GLU A 442 16.08 19.65 11.25
CA GLU A 442 16.16 19.16 12.63
C GLU A 442 17.62 18.82 13.02
N ASP A 443 17.98 19.08 14.28
CA ASP A 443 19.26 18.63 14.83
C ASP A 443 19.22 17.11 15.09
N TRP A 444 20.15 16.38 14.50
CA TRP A 444 20.30 14.96 14.76
C TRP A 444 20.80 14.69 16.18
N LYS A 445 20.21 13.69 16.83
CA LYS A 445 20.61 13.20 18.16
C LYS A 445 20.48 11.70 18.17
N LEU A 446 21.36 11.02 18.92
CA LEU A 446 21.25 9.59 19.18
C LEU A 446 20.15 9.31 20.23
N ASP A 447 18.91 9.57 19.84
CA ASP A 447 17.69 9.42 20.64
C ASP A 447 17.14 7.98 20.52
N PRO A 448 16.05 7.63 21.24
CA PRO A 448 15.48 6.28 21.16
C PRO A 448 15.11 5.85 19.74
N VAL A 449 14.70 6.77 18.86
CA VAL A 449 14.35 6.47 17.46
C VAL A 449 15.59 6.09 16.69
N SER A 450 16.67 6.87 16.74
CA SER A 450 17.92 6.55 16.04
C SER A 450 18.55 5.24 16.55
N LYS A 451 18.37 4.91 17.84
CA LYS A 451 18.79 3.63 18.41
C LYS A 451 17.94 2.45 17.91
N GLU A 452 16.64 2.66 17.73
CA GLU A 452 15.76 1.66 17.12
C GLU A 452 16.16 1.40 15.67
N VAL A 453 16.35 2.47 14.89
CA VAL A 453 16.80 2.41 13.49
C VAL A 453 18.12 1.63 13.36
N PHE A 454 19.12 1.96 14.19
CA PHE A 454 20.37 1.20 14.27
C PHE A 454 20.14 -0.29 14.54
N ALA A 455 19.28 -0.61 15.52
CA ALA A 455 19.02 -1.99 15.92
C ALA A 455 18.28 -2.78 14.83
N LEU A 456 17.32 -2.15 14.14
CA LEU A 456 16.59 -2.73 13.02
C LEU A 456 17.55 -2.99 11.84
N GLY A 457 18.36 -2.01 11.46
CA GLY A 457 19.39 -2.15 10.43
C GLY A 457 20.37 -3.27 10.75
N MET A 458 20.84 -3.33 12.00
CA MET A 458 21.72 -4.41 12.44
C MET A 458 21.07 -5.79 12.36
N ILE A 459 19.83 -5.95 12.83
CA ILE A 459 19.15 -7.25 12.78
C ILE A 459 18.87 -7.65 11.33
N MET A 460 18.44 -6.71 10.49
CA MET A 460 18.18 -6.96 9.07
C MET A 460 19.47 -7.31 8.34
N GLY A 461 20.55 -6.56 8.53
CA GLY A 461 21.87 -6.85 7.98
C GLY A 461 22.41 -8.21 8.42
N MET A 462 22.24 -8.56 9.71
CA MET A 462 22.59 -9.90 10.20
C MET A 462 21.70 -11.00 9.59
N GLY A 463 20.39 -10.76 9.50
CA GLY A 463 19.41 -11.69 8.96
C GLY A 463 19.61 -11.93 7.46
N MET A 464 19.92 -10.88 6.70
CA MET A 464 20.30 -10.98 5.29
C MET A 464 21.67 -11.60 5.11
N GLY A 465 22.64 -11.34 6.00
CA GLY A 465 23.93 -12.04 6.01
C GLY A 465 23.78 -13.56 6.25
N LEU A 466 22.83 -13.97 7.09
CA LEU A 466 22.45 -15.37 7.28
C LEU A 466 21.63 -15.91 6.10
N GLY A 467 20.69 -15.15 5.56
CA GLY A 467 19.91 -15.49 4.37
C GLY A 467 20.79 -15.68 3.13
N GLY A 468 21.83 -14.86 2.98
CA GLY A 468 22.86 -14.99 1.94
C GLY A 468 23.60 -16.32 2.01
N SER A 469 23.84 -16.86 3.22
CA SER A 469 24.43 -18.19 3.38
C SER A 469 23.47 -19.32 2.98
N VAL A 470 22.17 -19.19 3.28
CA VAL A 470 21.13 -20.14 2.82
C VAL A 470 21.01 -20.10 1.30
N ILE A 471 20.98 -18.92 0.71
CA ILE A 471 20.92 -18.71 -0.74
C ILE A 471 22.17 -19.26 -1.42
N THR A 472 23.35 -19.03 -0.85
CA THR A 472 24.62 -19.58 -1.35
C THR A 472 24.62 -21.11 -1.29
N ASN A 473 24.07 -21.70 -0.22
CA ASN A 473 23.90 -23.15 -0.13
C ASN A 473 22.92 -23.66 -1.19
N ILE A 474 21.78 -22.99 -1.40
CA ILE A 474 20.82 -23.37 -2.46
C ILE A 474 21.49 -23.33 -3.84
N VAL A 475 22.23 -22.27 -4.16
CA VAL A 475 22.97 -22.15 -5.43
C VAL A 475 24.00 -23.27 -5.58
N ASN A 476 24.80 -23.53 -4.55
CA ASN A 476 25.83 -24.57 -4.60
C ASN A 476 25.23 -25.98 -4.72
N THR A 477 24.23 -26.31 -3.91
CA THR A 477 23.53 -27.60 -3.98
C THR A 477 22.82 -27.76 -5.32
N SER A 478 22.27 -26.69 -5.90
CA SER A 478 21.69 -26.74 -7.24
C SER A 478 22.76 -27.04 -8.29
N LYS A 479 23.92 -26.36 -8.26
CA LYS A 479 25.05 -26.61 -9.18
C LYS A 479 25.57 -28.05 -9.08
N GLU A 480 25.62 -28.61 -7.87
CA GLU A 480 26.04 -30.00 -7.64
C GLU A 480 25.08 -31.02 -8.26
N ASN A 481 23.79 -30.67 -8.36
CA ASN A 481 22.74 -31.54 -8.89
C ASN A 481 22.39 -31.28 -10.37
N MET A 482 22.95 -30.23 -10.98
CA MET A 482 22.75 -29.93 -12.40
C MET A 482 23.47 -30.94 -13.31
N THR A 483 22.86 -31.23 -14.46
CA THR A 483 23.55 -31.97 -15.53
C THR A 483 24.69 -31.14 -16.14
N PRO A 484 25.65 -31.75 -16.85
CA PRO A 484 26.70 -31.00 -17.57
C PRO A 484 26.15 -29.94 -18.53
N GLU A 485 25.02 -30.22 -19.18
CA GLU A 485 24.33 -29.29 -20.07
C GLU A 485 23.76 -28.10 -19.30
N GLN A 486 23.08 -28.35 -18.18
CA GLN A 486 22.53 -27.30 -17.30
C GLN A 486 23.65 -26.45 -16.68
N LEU A 487 24.76 -27.04 -16.25
CA LEU A 487 25.93 -26.31 -15.75
C LEU A 487 26.57 -25.42 -16.82
N SER A 488 26.60 -25.89 -18.07
CA SER A 488 27.09 -25.12 -19.21
C SER A 488 26.18 -23.92 -19.51
N GLU A 489 24.86 -24.11 -19.47
CA GLU A 489 23.87 -23.04 -19.65
C GLU A 489 23.88 -22.04 -18.49
N PHE A 490 23.98 -22.54 -17.26
CA PHE A 490 24.17 -21.74 -16.05
C PHE A 490 25.43 -20.87 -16.18
N GLY A 491 26.58 -21.46 -16.49
CA GLY A 491 27.85 -20.71 -16.63
C GLY A 491 27.83 -19.66 -17.75
N LYS A 492 27.14 -19.95 -18.87
CA LYS A 492 26.91 -18.96 -19.93
C LYS A 492 26.03 -17.81 -19.45
N SER A 493 24.96 -18.12 -18.73
CA SER A 493 24.05 -17.12 -18.17
C SER A 493 24.74 -16.25 -17.13
N VAL A 494 25.54 -16.85 -16.22
CA VAL A 494 26.38 -16.11 -15.27
C VAL A 494 27.30 -15.14 -16.00
N SER A 495 28.01 -15.61 -17.02
CA SER A 495 28.93 -14.77 -17.79
C SER A 495 28.20 -13.61 -18.48
N GLY A 496 27.05 -13.88 -19.10
CA GLY A 496 26.22 -12.84 -19.74
C GLY A 496 25.71 -11.80 -18.74
N PHE A 497 25.26 -12.23 -17.57
CA PHE A 497 24.80 -11.32 -16.52
C PHE A 497 25.95 -10.52 -15.88
N GLN A 498 27.15 -11.09 -15.78
CA GLN A 498 28.33 -10.33 -15.38
C GLN A 498 28.72 -9.27 -16.42
N GLU A 499 28.56 -9.56 -17.71
CA GLU A 499 28.72 -8.57 -18.79
C GLU A 499 27.66 -7.46 -18.72
N GLU A 500 26.46 -7.75 -18.20
CA GLU A 500 25.42 -6.77 -17.86
C GLU A 500 25.71 -5.97 -16.58
N GLY A 501 26.83 -6.25 -15.89
CA GLY A 501 27.28 -5.53 -14.70
C GLY A 501 26.82 -6.11 -13.37
N LEU A 502 26.24 -7.32 -13.35
CA LEU A 502 25.89 -7.99 -12.10
C LEU A 502 27.14 -8.53 -11.39
N THR A 503 27.11 -8.55 -10.05
CA THR A 503 28.12 -9.28 -9.26
C THR A 503 28.01 -10.79 -9.49
N THR A 504 29.05 -11.55 -9.17
CA THR A 504 29.05 -13.01 -9.35
C THR A 504 27.86 -13.67 -8.64
N GLU A 505 27.57 -13.26 -7.40
CA GLU A 505 26.49 -13.81 -6.59
C GLU A 505 25.10 -13.47 -7.20
N GLN A 506 24.90 -12.23 -7.67
CA GLN A 506 23.67 -11.84 -8.36
C GLN A 506 23.52 -12.55 -9.70
N ALA A 507 24.60 -12.71 -10.45
CA ALA A 507 24.63 -13.40 -11.73
C ALA A 507 24.37 -14.91 -11.57
N GLU A 508 24.93 -15.55 -10.53
CA GLU A 508 24.65 -16.94 -10.18
C GLU A 508 23.17 -17.14 -9.80
N LEU A 509 22.57 -16.21 -9.04
CA LEU A 509 21.16 -16.29 -8.71
C LEU A 509 20.24 -16.14 -9.93
N LYS A 510 20.52 -15.15 -10.77
CA LYS A 510 19.75 -14.92 -12.01
C LYS A 510 19.93 -16.06 -13.02
N ALA A 511 21.12 -16.65 -13.09
CA ALA A 511 21.37 -17.85 -13.88
C ALA A 511 20.62 -19.07 -13.33
N LEU A 512 20.44 -19.16 -12.01
CA LEU A 512 19.64 -20.21 -11.39
C LEU A 512 18.16 -20.12 -11.80
N ASP A 513 17.63 -18.91 -11.93
CA ASP A 513 16.27 -18.68 -12.42
C ASP A 513 16.11 -19.13 -13.87
N VAL A 514 17.08 -18.80 -14.75
CA VAL A 514 17.08 -19.28 -16.14
C VAL A 514 17.04 -20.81 -16.20
N VAL A 515 17.84 -21.48 -15.37
CA VAL A 515 17.81 -22.96 -15.28
C VAL A 515 16.45 -23.45 -14.78
N ALA A 516 15.88 -22.79 -13.77
CA ALA A 516 14.58 -23.13 -13.17
C ALA A 516 13.38 -22.94 -14.10
N GLN A 517 13.53 -22.24 -15.24
CA GLN A 517 12.46 -22.12 -16.25
C GLN A 517 12.23 -23.42 -17.03
N THR A 518 13.13 -24.39 -16.93
CA THR A 518 12.95 -25.74 -17.47
C THR A 518 12.34 -26.67 -16.41
N PRO A 519 11.50 -27.66 -16.77
CA PRO A 519 10.94 -28.61 -15.81
C PRO A 519 12.03 -29.34 -14.99
N GLU A 520 13.12 -29.74 -15.64
CA GLU A 520 14.24 -30.45 -15.03
C GLU A 520 15.06 -29.51 -14.11
N GLY A 521 15.28 -28.27 -14.53
CA GLY A 521 15.98 -27.29 -13.70
C GLY A 521 15.15 -26.83 -12.50
N ALA A 522 13.82 -26.70 -12.64
CA ALA A 522 12.91 -26.42 -11.54
C ALA A 522 12.98 -27.53 -10.47
N GLN A 523 13.07 -28.78 -10.90
CA GLN A 523 13.25 -29.92 -10.00
C GLN A 523 14.59 -29.84 -9.26
N VAL A 524 15.70 -29.58 -9.97
CA VAL A 524 17.04 -29.45 -9.37
C VAL A 524 17.09 -28.36 -8.30
N VAL A 525 16.52 -27.18 -8.59
CA VAL A 525 16.47 -26.07 -7.64
C VAL A 525 15.51 -26.37 -6.47
N GLY A 526 14.37 -27.00 -6.75
CA GLY A 526 13.42 -27.43 -5.72
C GLY A 526 14.02 -28.45 -4.73
N GLU A 527 14.76 -29.43 -5.24
CA GLU A 527 15.47 -30.43 -4.43
C GLU A 527 16.61 -29.79 -3.62
N ALA A 528 17.32 -28.81 -4.18
CA ALA A 528 18.31 -28.04 -3.44
C ALA A 528 17.70 -27.23 -2.29
N VAL A 529 16.53 -26.62 -2.50
CA VAL A 529 15.77 -25.93 -1.45
C VAL A 529 15.33 -26.90 -0.36
N GLU A 530 14.80 -28.07 -0.71
CA GLU A 530 14.42 -29.09 0.26
C GLU A 530 15.63 -29.67 1.01
N THR A 531 16.76 -29.84 0.34
CA THR A 531 18.02 -30.31 0.97
C THR A 531 18.52 -29.30 1.98
N VAL A 532 18.56 -28.00 1.64
CA VAL A 532 18.98 -26.93 2.55
C VAL A 532 17.99 -26.75 3.71
N LYS A 533 16.69 -27.05 3.52
CA LYS A 533 15.70 -27.12 4.61
C LYS A 533 15.92 -28.32 5.54
N GLN A 534 16.41 -29.44 5.01
CA GLN A 534 16.58 -30.72 5.72
C GLN A 534 17.97 -30.92 6.32
N GLU A 535 19.00 -30.17 5.89
CA GLU A 535 20.28 -30.13 6.60
C GLU A 535 20.00 -29.79 8.07
N PRO A 536 20.25 -30.72 9.00
CA PRO A 536 19.88 -30.51 10.38
C PRO A 536 20.65 -29.31 10.93
N LYS A 537 19.98 -28.53 11.79
CA LYS A 537 20.61 -27.70 12.83
C LYS A 537 21.39 -28.59 13.80
N GLU A 538 22.39 -29.35 13.33
CA GLU A 538 23.37 -29.99 14.21
C GLU A 538 24.35 -28.92 14.68
N VAL A 539 23.87 -28.10 15.62
CA VAL A 539 24.66 -27.89 16.82
C VAL A 539 24.33 -29.08 17.69
N THR A 540 25.03 -30.19 17.48
CA THR A 540 25.07 -31.27 18.48
C THR A 540 25.54 -30.61 19.78
N PRO A 541 24.74 -30.58 20.87
CA PRO A 541 25.28 -30.28 22.18
C PRO A 541 26.35 -31.33 22.42
N ALA A 542 27.60 -30.91 22.57
CA ALA A 542 28.70 -31.82 22.83
C ALA A 542 28.27 -32.78 23.95
N GLU A 543 28.37 -34.07 23.67
CA GLU A 543 28.18 -35.14 24.65
C GLU A 543 29.06 -34.80 25.85
N VAL A 544 28.41 -34.50 26.97
CA VAL A 544 29.04 -34.03 28.20
C VAL A 544 29.85 -35.19 28.77
N THR A 545 31.12 -35.27 28.38
CA THR A 545 32.13 -35.94 29.18
C THR A 545 32.33 -35.06 30.42
N PRO A 546 32.14 -35.60 31.65
CA PRO A 546 32.33 -34.78 32.82
C PRO A 546 33.81 -34.46 32.98
N THR A 547 34.09 -33.18 33.26
CA THR A 547 35.35 -32.60 33.77
C THR A 547 36.33 -32.07 32.72
N GLU A 548 36.01 -30.91 32.15
CA GLU A 548 36.95 -29.79 32.16
C GLU A 548 36.16 -28.48 32.34
N GLU A 549 36.70 -27.58 33.15
CA GLU A 549 36.06 -26.37 33.64
C GLU A 549 35.71 -25.43 32.48
N VAL A 550 34.43 -25.38 32.10
CA VAL A 550 33.90 -24.45 31.10
C VAL A 550 34.12 -23.03 31.61
N LYS A 551 35.00 -22.28 30.94
CA LYS A 551 35.06 -20.83 31.14
C LYS A 551 33.71 -20.23 30.75
N PRO A 552 33.12 -19.36 31.59
CA PRO A 552 31.80 -18.81 31.34
C PRO A 552 31.78 -18.08 30.00
N ILE A 553 30.70 -18.29 29.26
CA ILE A 553 30.34 -17.47 28.11
C ILE A 553 30.34 -16.01 28.60
N PRO A 554 31.07 -15.09 27.93
CA PRO A 554 31.08 -13.70 28.36
C PRO A 554 29.64 -13.18 28.34
N PRO A 555 29.20 -12.46 29.39
CA PRO A 555 27.86 -11.88 29.40
C PRO A 555 27.69 -10.93 28.21
N PRO A 556 26.46 -10.70 27.74
CA PRO A 556 26.20 -9.67 26.74
C PRO A 556 26.84 -8.35 27.18
N PRO A 557 27.31 -7.53 26.22
CA PRO A 557 27.95 -6.26 26.54
C PRO A 557 27.00 -5.44 27.41
N THR A 558 27.53 -4.90 28.51
CA THR A 558 26.74 -4.02 29.37
C THR A 558 26.31 -2.79 28.57
N LYS A 559 25.32 -2.06 29.07
CA LYS A 559 24.87 -0.79 28.45
C LYS A 559 26.07 0.13 28.17
N GLU A 560 27.02 0.22 29.10
CA GLU A 560 28.23 1.04 28.93
C GLU A 560 29.16 0.49 27.83
N ALA A 561 29.26 -0.83 27.68
CA ALA A 561 30.05 -1.44 26.61
C ALA A 561 29.40 -1.25 25.23
N PHE A 562 28.07 -1.31 25.14
CA PHE A 562 27.33 -1.03 23.93
C PHE A 562 27.45 0.45 23.53
N GLU A 563 27.26 1.36 24.49
CA GLU A 563 27.43 2.80 24.27
C GLU A 563 28.87 3.14 23.87
N ALA A 564 29.88 2.49 24.45
CA ALA A 564 31.28 2.68 24.08
C ALA A 564 31.60 2.17 22.66
N ILE A 565 31.03 1.04 22.24
CA ILE A 565 31.20 0.51 20.88
C ILE A 565 30.58 1.46 19.86
N LEU A 566 29.35 1.91 20.10
CA LEU A 566 28.66 2.85 19.23
C LEU A 566 29.39 4.20 19.14
N GLN A 567 29.87 4.71 20.28
CA GLN A 567 30.62 5.97 20.33
C GLN A 567 31.98 5.84 19.62
N ALA A 568 32.66 4.70 19.74
CA ALA A 568 33.91 4.44 19.03
C ALA A 568 33.73 4.39 17.50
N GLU A 569 32.64 3.80 17.02
CA GLU A 569 32.35 3.73 15.59
C GLU A 569 32.00 5.12 15.03
N LEU A 570 31.18 5.90 15.76
CA LEU A 570 30.87 7.28 15.39
C LEU A 570 32.10 8.20 15.37
N ILE A 571 33.09 7.98 16.25
CA ILE A 571 34.38 8.71 16.21
C ILE A 571 35.22 8.25 15.02
N LYS A 572 35.27 6.95 14.74
CA LYS A 572 36.05 6.36 13.66
C LYS A 572 35.59 6.85 12.29
N GLU A 573 34.29 6.98 12.09
CA GLU A 573 33.68 7.52 10.86
C GLU A 573 33.66 9.07 10.83
N GLY A 574 34.20 9.74 11.86
CA GLY A 574 34.39 11.19 11.88
C GLY A 574 33.16 12.01 12.25
N PHE A 575 32.09 11.37 12.77
CA PHE A 575 30.83 12.02 13.12
C PHE A 575 30.87 12.76 14.45
N ILE A 576 31.73 12.34 15.38
CA ILE A 576 31.99 13.03 16.64
C ILE A 576 33.49 13.11 16.90
N ALA A 577 33.93 14.26 17.42
CA ALA A 577 35.32 14.42 17.80
C ALA A 577 35.69 13.43 18.91
N PRO A 578 36.90 12.83 18.87
CA PRO A 578 37.36 11.97 19.94
C PRO A 578 37.34 12.75 21.26
N PRO A 579 36.94 12.12 22.38
CA PRO A 579 36.97 12.78 23.68
C PRO A 579 38.40 13.24 23.99
N THR A 580 38.53 14.51 24.39
CA THR A 580 39.81 15.15 24.76
C THR A 580 40.38 14.64 26.07
#